data_AF-A0A2M9KY72-F1
#
_entry.id   AF-A0A2M9KY72-F1
#
_cell.length_a   1.000
_cell.length_b   1.000
_cell.length_c   1.000
_cell.angle_alpha   90.00
_cell.angle_beta   90.00
_cell.angle_gamma   90.00
#
_symmetry.space_group_name_H-M   'P 1'
#
loop_
_entity.id
_entity.type
_entity.pdbx_description
1 polymer ?
#
loop_
_entity_poly.entity_id
_entity_poly.type
_entity_poly.pdbx_seq_one_letter_code
_entity_poly.pdbx_strand_id
1 'polypeptide(L)'
;MLTPAATARLARQLREMPELLAYAHLAVLPGSTARTGYVTGATRTAPTPARLDVLSLLGPAADGTVRDPYGDQDGLTPAAGTITAWTRIHIEESGQQPADGTLGTQLTYLAALLPWAAEQPWAAEYATEIAALHRRCTPLALLRPRRRLMQLPCPRCRLQSLVTEDGHDTECATPGCGTILRPDEYDRRAEEYTAALHTAA
;
A
#
# COMPACT_ATOMS: atom_id res chain seq x y z
N MET A 1 2.64 -12.25 -26.63
CA MET A 1 2.07 -13.41 -25.92
C MET A 1 2.77 -13.64 -24.59
N LEU A 2 1.99 -13.86 -23.53
CA LEU A 2 2.48 -14.18 -22.18
C LEU A 2 2.81 -15.67 -22.04
N THR A 3 3.76 -15.98 -21.16
CA THR A 3 4.02 -17.38 -20.76
C THR A 3 2.94 -17.88 -19.81
N PRO A 4 2.69 -19.20 -19.70
CA PRO A 4 1.69 -19.75 -18.77
C PRO A 4 1.89 -19.29 -17.32
N ALA A 5 3.15 -19.18 -16.87
CA ALA A 5 3.49 -18.68 -15.55
C ALA A 5 3.15 -17.19 -15.36
N ALA A 6 3.39 -16.37 -16.40
CA ALA A 6 3.03 -14.95 -16.37
C ALA A 6 1.51 -14.76 -16.38
N THR A 7 0.78 -15.55 -17.17
CA THR A 7 -0.69 -15.55 -17.19
C THR A 7 -1.26 -15.97 -15.84
N ALA A 8 -0.76 -17.03 -15.22
CA ALA A 8 -1.21 -17.46 -13.90
C ALA A 8 -0.97 -16.40 -12.81
N ARG A 9 0.17 -15.70 -12.87
CA ARG A 9 0.48 -14.59 -11.97
C ARG A 9 -0.48 -13.41 -12.18
N LEU A 10 -0.72 -13.01 -13.42
CA LEU A 10 -1.65 -11.94 -13.75
C LEU A 10 -3.08 -12.28 -13.29
N ALA A 11 -3.52 -13.53 -13.52
CA ALA A 11 -4.82 -14.03 -13.06
C ALA A 11 -4.96 -13.89 -11.54
N ARG A 12 -3.92 -14.25 -10.78
CA ARG A 12 -3.90 -14.09 -9.33
C ARG A 12 -3.99 -12.61 -8.94
N GLN A 13 -3.20 -11.75 -9.57
CA GLN A 13 -3.17 -10.32 -9.26
C GLN A 13 -4.52 -9.64 -9.51
N LEU A 14 -5.20 -9.97 -10.62
CA LEU A 14 -6.53 -9.45 -10.93
C LEU A 14 -7.59 -9.93 -9.92
N ARG A 15 -7.50 -11.18 -9.44
CA ARG A 15 -8.41 -11.71 -8.41
C ARG A 15 -8.20 -11.09 -7.03
N GLU A 16 -6.96 -10.79 -6.65
CA GLU A 16 -6.63 -10.18 -5.36
C GLU A 16 -6.94 -8.66 -5.32
N MET A 17 -6.93 -8.00 -6.49
CA MET A 17 -7.05 -6.54 -6.58
C MET A 17 -8.32 -5.94 -5.94
N PRO A 18 -9.54 -6.52 -6.10
CA PRO A 18 -10.75 -5.95 -5.49
C PRO A 18 -10.63 -5.84 -3.97
N GLU A 19 -10.11 -6.88 -3.33
CA GLU A 19 -9.88 -6.91 -1.88
C GLU A 19 -8.82 -5.87 -1.48
N LEU A 20 -7.70 -5.80 -2.19
CA LEU A 20 -6.66 -4.81 -1.94
C LEU A 20 -7.18 -3.36 -2.03
N LEU A 21 -8.03 -3.07 -3.02
CA LEU A 21 -8.64 -1.75 -3.19
C LEU A 21 -9.65 -1.45 -2.08
N ALA A 22 -10.45 -2.43 -1.66
CA ALA A 22 -11.37 -2.27 -0.54
C ALA A 22 -10.61 -1.89 0.75
N TYR A 23 -9.51 -2.58 1.06
CA TYR A 23 -8.68 -2.22 2.21
C TYR A 23 -8.00 -0.86 2.08
N ALA A 24 -7.55 -0.50 0.88
CA ALA A 24 -7.02 0.84 0.64
C ALA A 24 -8.09 1.91 0.93
N HIS A 25 -9.34 1.70 0.51
CA HIS A 25 -10.46 2.61 0.82
C HIS A 25 -10.74 2.70 2.33
N LEU A 26 -10.66 1.58 3.06
CA LEU A 26 -10.79 1.58 4.52
C LEU A 26 -9.67 2.37 5.20
N ALA A 27 -8.46 2.39 4.63
CA ALA A 27 -7.33 3.17 5.16
C ALA A 27 -7.52 4.70 5.04
N VAL A 28 -8.54 5.16 4.30
CA VAL A 28 -8.94 6.58 4.25
C VAL A 28 -9.88 6.95 5.40
N LEU A 29 -10.59 5.98 5.98
CA LEU A 29 -11.54 6.26 7.04
C LEU A 29 -10.81 6.84 8.28
N PRO A 30 -11.37 7.87 8.94
CA PRO A 30 -10.82 8.38 10.18
C PRO A 30 -10.64 7.25 11.18
N GLY A 31 -9.42 7.04 11.67
CA GLY A 31 -9.19 6.12 12.77
C GLY A 31 -10.00 6.57 13.99
N SER A 32 -10.73 5.66 14.62
CA SER A 32 -11.60 5.92 15.79
C SER A 32 -10.86 6.28 17.08
N THR A 33 -9.56 6.58 17.01
CA THR A 33 -8.82 7.09 18.16
C THR A 33 -8.66 8.60 18.01
N ALA A 34 -9.29 9.34 18.92
CA ALA A 34 -8.95 10.72 19.16
C ALA A 34 -7.47 10.76 19.55
N ARG A 35 -6.58 10.97 18.57
CA ARG A 35 -5.18 11.20 18.83
C ARG A 35 -5.08 12.62 19.36
N THR A 36 -5.36 12.78 20.65
CA THR A 36 -5.00 13.96 21.46
C THR A 36 -3.48 13.99 21.63
N GLY A 37 -2.77 14.06 20.50
CA GLY A 37 -1.33 14.24 20.46
C GLY A 37 -1.04 15.73 20.51
N TYR A 38 -0.54 16.19 21.64
CA TYR A 38 0.08 17.50 21.78
C TYR A 38 1.14 17.66 20.68
N VAL A 39 1.00 18.68 19.82
CA VAL A 39 1.98 19.01 18.79
C VAL A 39 3.17 19.65 19.50
N THR A 40 4.17 18.84 19.86
CA THR A 40 5.47 19.39 20.24
C THR A 40 6.07 20.03 18.99
N GLY A 41 6.52 21.28 19.08
CA GLY A 41 7.03 22.08 17.94
C GLY A 41 8.31 21.56 17.27
N ALA A 42 8.60 20.25 17.38
CA ALA A 42 9.78 19.58 16.84
C ALA A 42 9.63 19.11 15.39
N THR A 43 8.41 19.03 14.85
CA THR A 43 8.18 18.79 13.41
C THR A 43 7.73 20.07 12.72
N ARG A 44 8.58 20.64 11.85
CA ARG A 44 8.26 21.81 11.00
C ARG A 44 7.08 21.56 10.04
N THR A 45 6.65 20.31 9.90
CA THR A 45 5.54 19.89 9.04
C THR A 45 4.46 19.28 9.92
N ALA A 46 3.25 19.83 9.88
CA ALA A 46 2.09 19.24 10.54
C ALA A 46 1.87 17.81 10.02
N PRO A 47 1.50 16.83 10.88
CA PRO A 47 1.13 15.50 10.41
C PRO A 47 -0.02 15.63 9.42
N THR A 48 0.12 15.06 8.23
CA THR A 48 -0.93 15.10 7.22
C THR A 48 -2.18 14.40 7.78
N PRO A 49 -3.36 15.03 7.73
CA PRO A 49 -4.58 14.49 8.34
C PRO A 49 -5.02 13.16 7.72
N ALA A 50 -4.48 12.83 6.54
CA ALA A 50 -4.68 11.57 5.85
C ALA A 50 -3.36 11.05 5.24
N ARG A 51 -3.36 9.75 4.93
CA ARG A 51 -2.29 9.08 4.21
C ARG A 51 -2.27 9.52 2.74
N LEU A 52 -1.37 10.44 2.39
CA LEU A 52 -1.26 10.98 1.02
C LEU A 52 -1.00 9.89 -0.02
N ASP A 53 -0.26 8.83 0.32
CA ASP A 53 -0.02 7.69 -0.57
C ASP A 53 -1.30 6.93 -0.94
N VAL A 54 -2.21 6.77 0.03
CA VAL A 54 -3.53 6.17 -0.18
C VAL A 54 -4.41 7.10 -1.02
N LEU A 55 -4.40 8.40 -0.72
CA LEU A 55 -5.18 9.39 -1.47
C LEU A 55 -4.67 9.56 -2.91
N SER A 56 -3.37 9.46 -3.17
CA SER A 56 -2.83 9.46 -4.54
C SER A 56 -3.19 8.18 -5.30
N LEU A 57 -3.25 7.02 -4.62
CA LEU A 57 -3.66 5.77 -5.26
C LEU A 57 -5.15 5.74 -5.60
N LEU A 58 -5.99 6.19 -4.67
CA LEU A 58 -7.45 6.17 -4.77
C LEU A 58 -8.05 7.46 -5.32
N GLY A 59 -7.22 8.48 -5.50
CA GLY A 59 -7.63 9.79 -5.96
C GLY A 59 -8.42 9.67 -7.25
N PRO A 60 -9.31 10.65 -7.52
CA PRO A 60 -10.12 10.63 -8.72
C PRO A 60 -9.20 10.42 -9.92
N ALA A 61 -9.32 9.26 -10.56
CA ALA A 61 -8.74 9.10 -11.88
C ALA A 61 -9.54 10.04 -12.77
N ALA A 62 -8.86 11.00 -13.40
CA ALA A 62 -9.47 11.68 -14.52
C ALA A 62 -9.91 10.60 -15.52
N ASP A 63 -11.21 10.55 -15.78
CA ASP A 63 -11.86 9.67 -16.75
C ASP A 63 -11.60 10.11 -18.20
N GLY A 64 -11.07 11.32 -18.39
CA GLY A 64 -10.69 11.89 -19.67
C GLY A 64 -9.17 12.07 -19.86
N THR A 65 -8.79 12.47 -21.08
CA THR A 65 -7.42 12.90 -21.39
C THR A 65 -7.06 14.09 -20.50
N VAL A 66 -6.20 13.87 -19.51
CA VAL A 66 -5.68 14.97 -18.71
C VAL A 66 -4.86 15.86 -19.64
N ARG A 67 -5.42 17.02 -19.97
CA ARG A 67 -4.66 18.08 -20.61
C ARG A 67 -3.92 18.78 -19.49
N ASP A 68 -2.63 18.48 -19.40
CA ASP A 68 -1.69 19.21 -18.57
C ASP A 68 -0.93 20.23 -19.44
N PRO A 69 -1.48 21.43 -19.65
CA PRO A 69 -0.82 22.46 -20.44
C PRO A 69 0.43 23.04 -19.77
N TYR A 70 0.65 22.76 -18.47
CA TYR A 70 1.75 23.33 -17.69
C TYR A 70 2.84 22.31 -17.33
N GLY A 71 2.58 21.02 -17.54
CA GLY A 71 3.54 19.94 -17.27
C GLY A 71 3.79 19.74 -15.77
N ASP A 72 2.88 20.21 -14.91
CA ASP A 72 3.03 20.16 -13.45
C ASP A 72 2.31 18.95 -12.81
N GLN A 73 1.70 18.09 -13.63
CA GLN A 73 1.16 16.80 -13.18
C GLN A 73 2.27 15.77 -13.03
N ASP A 74 3.01 15.89 -11.93
CA ASP A 74 3.91 14.85 -11.46
C ASP A 74 3.19 13.91 -10.48
N GLY A 75 3.06 12.63 -10.84
CA GLY A 75 2.40 11.67 -9.97
C GLY A 75 2.28 10.26 -10.53
N LEU A 76 2.06 9.30 -9.63
CA LEU A 76 1.73 7.94 -10.02
C LEU A 76 0.28 7.87 -10.51
N THR A 77 0.03 7.16 -11.61
CA THR A 77 -1.34 6.95 -12.12
C THR A 77 -2.23 6.31 -11.05
N PRO A 78 -3.41 6.88 -10.75
CA PRO A 78 -4.36 6.29 -9.82
C PRO A 78 -4.81 4.89 -10.24
N ALA A 79 -5.19 4.06 -9.28
CA ALA A 79 -5.60 2.67 -9.52
C ALA A 79 -6.76 2.57 -10.53
N ALA A 80 -7.76 3.43 -10.36
CA ALA A 80 -8.92 3.48 -11.23
C ALA A 80 -8.54 3.80 -12.68
N GLY A 81 -7.58 4.71 -12.89
CA GLY A 81 -7.12 5.12 -14.20
C GLY A 81 -6.47 3.97 -14.96
N THR A 82 -5.56 3.22 -14.31
CA THR A 82 -4.95 2.03 -14.90
C THR A 82 -6.01 0.97 -15.25
N ILE A 83 -6.94 0.66 -14.34
CA ILE A 83 -7.96 -0.38 -14.57
C ILE A 83 -8.91 0.02 -15.71
N THR A 84 -9.38 1.27 -15.71
CA THR A 84 -10.27 1.79 -16.75
C THR A 84 -9.58 1.85 -18.11
N ALA A 85 -8.31 2.27 -18.17
CA ALA A 85 -7.55 2.29 -19.42
C ALA A 85 -7.44 0.89 -20.06
N TRP A 86 -7.05 -0.13 -19.27
CA TRP A 86 -7.00 -1.50 -19.77
C TRP A 86 -8.38 -2.06 -20.13
N THR A 87 -9.41 -1.72 -19.36
CA THR A 87 -10.78 -2.11 -19.69
C THR A 87 -11.20 -1.54 -21.04
N ARG A 88 -10.86 -0.26 -21.32
CA ARG A 88 -11.14 0.37 -22.61
C ARG A 88 -10.41 -0.32 -23.76
N ILE A 89 -9.12 -0.61 -23.61
CA ILE A 89 -8.35 -1.36 -24.63
C ILE A 89 -9.01 -2.72 -24.91
N HIS A 90 -9.42 -3.44 -23.86
CA HIS A 90 -10.13 -4.71 -24.04
C HIS A 90 -11.47 -4.54 -24.75
N ILE A 91 -12.24 -3.49 -24.48
CA ILE A 91 -13.51 -3.21 -25.16
C ILE A 91 -13.27 -2.92 -26.65
N GLU A 92 -12.28 -2.09 -26.96
CA GLU A 92 -11.93 -1.69 -28.32
C GLU A 92 -11.47 -2.90 -29.17
N GLU A 93 -10.70 -3.80 -28.58
CA GLU A 93 -10.12 -4.94 -29.28
C GLU A 93 -11.03 -6.20 -29.31
N SER A 94 -11.79 -6.47 -28.24
CA SER A 94 -12.64 -7.67 -28.16
C SER A 94 -14.10 -7.42 -28.58
N GLY A 95 -14.55 -6.16 -28.59
CA GLY A 95 -15.95 -5.77 -28.78
C GLY A 95 -16.89 -6.14 -27.64
N GLN A 96 -16.40 -6.80 -26.57
CA GLN A 96 -17.19 -7.11 -25.38
C GLN A 96 -17.18 -5.94 -24.41
N GLN A 97 -18.21 -5.85 -23.56
CA GLN A 97 -18.32 -4.79 -22.56
C GLN A 97 -18.59 -5.37 -21.17
N PRO A 98 -18.04 -4.77 -20.10
CA PRO A 98 -18.43 -5.11 -18.73
C PRO A 98 -19.90 -4.74 -18.48
N ALA A 99 -20.51 -5.38 -17.48
CA ALA A 99 -21.92 -5.12 -17.13
C ALA A 99 -22.18 -3.69 -16.63
N ASP A 100 -21.18 -3.07 -15.99
CA ASP A 100 -21.21 -1.70 -15.49
C ASP A 100 -19.80 -1.08 -15.47
N GLY A 101 -19.72 0.20 -15.10
CA GLY A 101 -18.46 0.96 -15.02
C GLY A 101 -17.74 0.89 -13.67
N THR A 102 -18.17 0.04 -12.73
CA THR A 102 -17.53 -0.04 -11.41
C THR A 102 -16.19 -0.76 -11.49
N LEU A 103 -15.22 -0.38 -10.66
CA LEU A 103 -13.88 -1.01 -10.65
C LEU A 103 -13.93 -2.51 -10.39
N GLY A 104 -14.85 -2.98 -9.52
CA GLY A 104 -15.01 -4.40 -9.23
C GLY A 104 -15.47 -5.20 -10.45
N THR A 105 -16.45 -4.67 -11.18
CA THR A 105 -16.95 -5.28 -12.42
C THR A 105 -15.89 -5.22 -13.53
N GLN A 106 -15.17 -4.11 -13.67
CA GLN A 106 -14.04 -3.98 -14.60
C GLN A 106 -12.94 -5.00 -14.32
N LEU A 107 -12.53 -5.18 -13.07
CA LEU A 107 -11.54 -6.19 -12.68
C LEU A 107 -12.01 -7.62 -12.95
N THR A 108 -13.29 -7.91 -12.69
CA THR A 108 -13.90 -9.21 -12.99
C THR A 108 -13.92 -9.48 -14.49
N TYR A 109 -14.30 -8.47 -15.28
CA TYR A 109 -14.28 -8.50 -16.74
C TYR A 109 -12.87 -8.76 -17.30
N LEU A 110 -11.89 -8.00 -16.83
CA LEU A 110 -10.48 -8.17 -17.19
C LEU A 110 -9.96 -9.59 -16.86
N ALA A 111 -10.32 -10.11 -15.68
CA ALA A 111 -9.95 -11.47 -15.29
C ALA A 111 -10.60 -12.55 -16.18
N ALA A 112 -11.85 -12.35 -16.60
CA ALA A 112 -12.56 -13.27 -17.48
C ALA A 112 -11.95 -13.32 -18.89
N LEU A 113 -11.50 -12.18 -19.42
CA LEU A 113 -10.88 -12.08 -20.75
C LEU A 113 -9.39 -12.43 -20.77
N LEU A 114 -8.79 -12.73 -19.62
CA LEU A 114 -7.36 -12.97 -19.52
C LEU A 114 -6.82 -14.05 -20.47
N PRO A 115 -7.49 -15.21 -20.71
CA PRO A 115 -6.98 -16.20 -21.66
C PRO A 115 -6.78 -15.62 -23.07
N TRP A 116 -7.74 -14.83 -23.56
CA TRP A 116 -7.65 -14.14 -24.85
C TRP A 116 -6.62 -13.01 -24.82
N ALA A 117 -6.59 -12.21 -23.75
CA ALA A 117 -5.68 -11.09 -23.60
C ALA A 117 -4.21 -11.53 -23.54
N ALA A 118 -3.94 -12.72 -23.01
CA ALA A 118 -2.59 -13.28 -22.92
C ALA A 118 -1.93 -13.52 -24.28
N GLU A 119 -2.73 -13.68 -25.34
CA GLU A 119 -2.26 -13.90 -26.72
C GLU A 119 -1.96 -12.61 -27.48
N GLN A 120 -2.39 -11.46 -26.94
CA GLN A 120 -2.30 -10.16 -27.62
C GLN A 120 -0.87 -9.59 -27.65
N PRO A 121 -0.56 -8.69 -28.61
CA PRO A 121 0.76 -8.05 -28.70
C PRO A 121 1.07 -7.16 -27.49
N TRP A 122 0.05 -6.52 -26.91
CA TRP A 122 0.16 -5.64 -25.74
C TRP A 122 0.13 -6.38 -24.39
N ALA A 123 0.02 -7.71 -24.39
CA ALA A 123 -0.18 -8.51 -23.17
C ALA A 123 0.95 -8.35 -22.12
N ALA A 124 2.19 -8.11 -22.57
CA ALA A 124 3.34 -7.93 -21.69
C ALA A 124 3.29 -6.61 -20.92
N GLU A 125 2.86 -5.53 -21.59
CA GLU A 125 2.66 -4.22 -20.99
C GLU A 125 1.51 -4.27 -19.98
N TYR A 126 0.39 -4.88 -20.38
CA TYR A 126 -0.75 -5.14 -19.51
C TYR A 126 -0.35 -5.85 -18.20
N ALA A 127 0.38 -6.96 -18.31
CA ALA A 127 0.86 -7.69 -17.14
C ALA A 127 1.81 -6.86 -16.27
N THR A 128 2.63 -5.99 -16.88
CA THR A 128 3.60 -5.15 -16.18
C THR A 128 2.90 -4.06 -15.37
N GLU A 129 1.92 -3.39 -15.97
CA GLU A 129 1.16 -2.33 -15.30
C GLU A 129 0.28 -2.86 -14.18
N ILE A 130 -0.43 -3.98 -14.40
CA ILE A 130 -1.21 -4.62 -13.35
C ILE A 130 -0.32 -5.10 -12.22
N ALA A 131 0.87 -5.64 -12.52
CA ALA A 131 1.82 -6.01 -11.48
C ALA A 131 2.36 -4.81 -10.71
N ALA A 132 2.60 -3.68 -11.38
CA ALA A 132 2.99 -2.44 -10.73
C ALA A 132 1.87 -1.89 -9.82
N LEU A 133 0.63 -1.89 -10.29
CA LEU A 133 -0.53 -1.53 -9.49
C LEU A 133 -0.68 -2.43 -8.27
N HIS A 134 -0.63 -3.75 -8.46
CA HIS A 134 -0.74 -4.74 -7.38
C HIS A 134 0.33 -4.53 -6.29
N ARG A 135 1.60 -4.30 -6.70
CA ARG A 135 2.70 -3.97 -5.77
C ARG A 135 2.46 -2.67 -4.99
N ARG A 136 1.77 -1.68 -5.56
CA ARG A 136 1.40 -0.44 -4.88
C ARG A 136 0.24 -0.63 -3.90
N CYS A 137 -0.76 -1.43 -4.25
CA CYS A 137 -1.92 -1.69 -3.39
C CYS A 137 -1.59 -2.61 -2.20
N THR A 138 -0.76 -3.64 -2.42
CA THR A 138 -0.37 -4.64 -1.40
C THR A 138 0.07 -4.04 -0.06
N PRO A 139 1.02 -3.08 -0.02
CA PRO A 139 1.45 -2.47 1.23
C PRO A 139 0.32 -1.70 1.94
N LEU A 140 -0.63 -1.12 1.20
CA LEU A 140 -1.67 -0.27 1.76
C LEU A 140 -2.81 -1.06 2.38
N ALA A 141 -3.03 -2.27 1.88
CA ALA A 141 -4.12 -3.12 2.33
C ALA A 141 -3.96 -3.65 3.76
N LEU A 142 -2.80 -3.46 4.41
CA LEU A 142 -2.46 -3.97 5.75
C LEU A 142 -2.83 -5.46 5.98
N LEU A 143 -3.03 -6.22 4.90
CA LEU A 143 -3.42 -7.63 4.89
C LEU A 143 -2.41 -8.56 5.58
N ARG A 144 -1.21 -8.04 5.84
CA ARG A 144 -0.22 -8.67 6.69
C ARG A 144 0.27 -7.62 7.69
N PRO A 145 0.14 -7.88 9.01
CA PRO A 145 0.80 -7.07 10.02
C PRO A 145 2.27 -6.90 9.65
N ARG A 146 2.73 -5.65 9.51
CA ARG A 146 4.14 -5.44 9.20
C ARG A 146 4.93 -5.57 10.48
N ARG A 147 5.92 -6.45 10.44
CA ARG A 147 6.93 -6.55 11.48
C ARG A 147 8.04 -5.55 11.19
N ARG A 148 8.28 -4.61 12.10
CA ARG A 148 9.35 -3.60 12.00
C ARG A 148 10.37 -3.82 13.10
N LEU A 149 11.65 -3.76 12.75
CA LEU A 149 12.73 -3.75 13.73
C LEU A 149 12.79 -2.39 14.41
N MET A 150 12.90 -2.41 15.74
CA MET A 150 13.02 -1.21 16.56
C MET A 150 14.49 -0.82 16.74
N GLN A 151 14.73 0.46 16.97
CA GLN A 151 16.09 1.01 16.99
C GLN A 151 16.80 0.74 18.32
N LEU A 152 16.07 0.70 19.43
CA LEU A 152 16.66 0.48 20.74
C LEU A 152 17.01 -1.00 20.98
N PRO A 153 18.10 -1.29 21.72
CA PRO A 153 18.38 -2.63 22.19
C PRO A 153 17.35 -3.07 23.24
N CYS A 154 17.08 -4.37 23.28
CA CYS A 154 16.20 -4.97 24.28
C CYS A 154 16.75 -4.72 25.70
N PRO A 155 15.93 -4.26 26.67
CA PRO A 155 16.39 -4.03 28.04
C PRO A 155 16.94 -5.27 28.73
N ARG A 156 16.43 -6.45 28.36
CA ARG A 156 16.77 -7.72 29.03
C ARG A 156 18.01 -8.36 28.44
N CYS A 157 18.00 -8.70 27.15
CA CYS A 157 19.13 -9.37 26.51
C CYS A 157 20.19 -8.41 25.93
N ARG A 158 19.91 -7.10 25.89
CA ARG A 158 20.78 -6.05 25.33
C ARG A 158 21.09 -6.21 23.84
N LEU A 159 20.36 -7.06 23.12
CA LEU A 159 20.48 -7.23 21.67
C LEU A 159 19.52 -6.31 20.92
N GLN A 160 19.89 -5.92 19.69
CA GLN A 160 19.03 -5.15 18.78
C GLN A 160 18.02 -6.07 18.07
N SER A 161 17.10 -6.62 18.85
CA SER A 161 16.14 -7.65 18.42
C SER A 161 14.69 -7.33 18.76
N LEU A 162 14.41 -6.11 19.22
CA LEU A 162 13.04 -5.64 19.44
C LEU A 162 12.32 -5.46 18.10
N VAL A 163 11.12 -6.02 17.99
CA VAL A 163 10.25 -5.93 16.82
C VAL A 163 8.85 -5.50 17.23
N THR A 164 8.20 -4.68 16.42
CA THR A 164 6.78 -4.35 16.59
C THR A 164 6.01 -4.88 15.39
N GLU A 165 4.87 -5.52 15.64
CA GLU A 165 3.88 -5.82 14.60
C GLU A 165 2.78 -4.75 14.67
N ASP A 166 2.23 -4.35 13.52
CA ASP A 166 1.19 -3.32 13.48
C ASP A 166 0.02 -3.70 14.42
N GLY A 167 -0.31 -2.83 15.38
CA GLY A 167 -1.39 -3.04 16.36
C GLY A 167 -1.03 -3.91 17.58
N HIS A 168 0.24 -4.31 17.73
CA HIS A 168 0.72 -5.16 18.83
C HIS A 168 1.82 -4.47 19.65
N ASP A 169 2.08 -5.02 20.84
CA ASP A 169 3.21 -4.61 21.68
C ASP A 169 4.56 -4.94 20.98
N THR A 170 5.62 -4.24 21.40
CA THR A 170 6.98 -4.48 20.91
C THR A 170 7.61 -5.67 21.63
N GLU A 171 7.98 -6.71 20.90
CA GLU A 171 8.51 -7.95 21.46
C GLU A 171 9.98 -8.16 21.11
N CYS A 172 10.73 -8.85 21.98
CA CYS A 172 12.09 -9.27 21.67
C CYS A 172 12.08 -10.58 20.87
N ALA A 173 12.60 -10.53 19.65
CA ALA A 173 12.70 -11.69 18.76
C ALA A 173 13.76 -12.72 19.17
N THR A 174 14.60 -12.42 20.18
CA THR A 174 15.62 -13.36 20.65
C THR A 174 14.97 -14.56 21.36
N PRO A 175 15.24 -15.80 20.93
CA PRO A 175 14.71 -17.00 21.58
C PRO A 175 15.01 -17.00 23.09
N GLY A 176 13.98 -17.19 23.92
CA GLY A 176 14.10 -17.24 25.37
C GLY A 176 14.18 -15.89 26.09
N CYS A 177 14.20 -14.74 25.38
CA CYS A 177 14.18 -13.43 26.03
C CYS A 177 12.78 -13.07 26.55
N GLY A 178 11.75 -13.24 25.71
CA GLY A 178 10.35 -13.02 26.08
C GLY A 178 10.03 -11.61 26.59
N THR A 179 10.85 -10.61 26.25
CA THR A 179 10.58 -9.22 26.62
C THR A 179 9.47 -8.68 25.74
N ILE A 180 8.47 -8.07 26.36
CA ILE A 180 7.38 -7.36 25.72
C ILE A 180 7.38 -5.94 26.30
N LEU A 181 7.29 -4.94 25.43
CA LEU A 181 7.22 -3.53 25.76
C LEU A 181 5.97 -2.94 25.13
N ARG A 182 5.16 -2.28 25.95
CA ARG A 182 4.06 -1.48 25.44
C ARG A 182 4.58 -0.26 24.68
N PRO A 183 3.79 0.34 23.77
CA PRO A 183 4.22 1.51 23.02
C PRO A 183 4.74 2.66 23.88
N ASP A 184 4.05 2.99 24.98
CA ASP A 184 4.43 4.03 25.93
C ASP A 184 5.72 3.71 26.69
N GLU A 185 5.94 2.44 27.01
CA GLU A 185 7.17 1.98 27.65
C GLU A 185 8.37 2.09 26.71
N TYR A 186 8.19 1.76 25.42
CA TYR A 186 9.22 1.92 24.41
C TYR A 186 9.56 3.41 24.21
N ASP A 187 8.55 4.27 24.11
CA ASP A 187 8.72 5.71 23.89
C ASP A 187 9.49 6.37 25.05
N ARG A 188 9.09 6.10 26.30
CA ARG A 188 9.83 6.58 27.48
C ARG A 188 11.30 6.13 27.47
N ARG A 189 11.57 4.89 27.06
CA ARG A 189 12.95 4.40 26.96
C ARG A 189 13.74 5.09 25.84
N ALA A 190 13.09 5.44 24.74
CA ALA A 190 13.72 6.20 23.67
C ALA A 190 14.13 7.60 24.14
N GLU A 191 13.26 8.25 24.93
CA GLU A 191 13.55 9.53 25.56
C GLU A 191 14.74 9.43 26.53
N GLU A 192 14.75 8.43 27.42
CA GLU A 192 15.85 8.17 28.35
C GLU A 192 17.19 7.93 27.62
N TYR A 193 17.18 7.13 26.55
CA TYR A 193 18.38 6.85 25.73
C TYR A 193 18.90 8.13 25.05
N THR A 194 18.00 8.92 24.48
CA THR A 194 18.38 10.16 23.78
C THR A 194 18.93 11.19 24.76
N ALA A 195 18.31 11.33 25.94
CA ALA A 195 18.80 12.21 27.00
C ALA A 195 20.19 11.79 27.51
N ALA A 196 20.43 10.49 27.68
CA ALA A 196 21.73 9.96 28.07
C ALA A 196 22.82 10.26 27.03
N LEU A 197 22.52 10.11 25.73
CA LEU A 197 23.45 10.44 24.66
C LEU A 197 23.83 11.93 24.63
N HIS A 198 22.87 12.83 24.85
CA HIS A 198 23.13 14.26 24.90
C HIS A 198 23.90 14.72 26.14
N THR A 199 23.81 13.98 27.25
CA THR A 199 24.55 14.30 28.48
C THR A 199 25.99 13.78 28.45
N ALA A 200 26.27 12.78 27.61
CA ALA A 200 27.59 12.16 27.47
C ALA A 200 28.49 12.83 26.41
N ALA A 201 27.99 13.82 25.68
CA ALA A 201 28.69 14.60 24.67
C ALA A 201 29.16 15.94 25.23
#